data_AF-A0A496QZK5-F1
#
_entry.id   AF-A0A496QZK5-F1
#
_cell.length_a   1.000
_cell.length_b   1.000
_cell.length_c   1.000
_cell.angle_alpha   90.00
_cell.angle_beta   90.00
_cell.angle_gamma   90.00
#
_symmetry.space_group_name_H-M   'P 1'
#
loop_
_entity.id
_entity.type
_entity.pdbx_description
1 polymer ?
#
loop_
_entity_poly.entity_id
_entity_poly.type
_entity_poly.pdbx_seq_one_letter_code
_entity_poly.pdbx_strand_id
1 'polypeptide(L)'
;ERRITVDRQGGRRYYGEWLNDILPGAPLRALEEGPKRSAYTAGNRHIEFLVGADGIRMETALASMFAKYIRESAMKLFNSWWVKRVPGIRPTAGYPQDARRFIADIKAAKAMPENPDTLIRRL
;
A
#
# COMPACT_ATOMS: atom_id res chain seq x y z
N GLU A 1 -22.69 -8.08 14.29
CA GLU A 1 -21.46 -8.68 13.73
C GLU A 1 -20.77 -7.63 12.85
N ARG A 2 -19.48 -7.32 13.05
CA ARG A 2 -18.76 -6.35 12.20
C ARG A 2 -18.03 -7.09 11.08
N ARG A 3 -18.46 -6.94 9.83
CA ARG A 3 -17.76 -7.51 8.66
C ARG A 3 -16.72 -6.53 8.11
N ILE A 4 -15.55 -7.05 7.77
CA ILE A 4 -14.44 -6.31 7.16
C ILE A 4 -13.99 -7.10 5.95
N THR A 5 -13.96 -6.47 4.79
CA THR A 5 -13.47 -7.06 3.53
C THR A 5 -12.22 -6.32 3.07
N VAL A 6 -11.17 -7.07 2.75
CA VAL A 6 -9.89 -6.56 2.29
C VAL A 6 -9.55 -7.21 0.96
N ASP A 7 -9.11 -6.41 -0.01
CA ASP A 7 -8.53 -6.96 -1.25
C ASP A 7 -7.17 -7.60 -0.93
N ARG A 8 -6.98 -8.83 -1.41
CA ARG A 8 -5.82 -9.64 -1.04
C ARG A 8 -4.55 -9.05 -1.63
N GLN A 9 -3.56 -8.80 -0.77
CA GLN A 9 -2.25 -8.34 -1.21
C GLN A 9 -1.39 -9.51 -1.72
N GLY A 10 -1.21 -9.56 -3.05
CA GLY A 10 -0.31 -10.51 -3.70
C GLY A 10 -0.62 -11.98 -3.39
N GLY A 11 0.41 -12.79 -3.25
CA GLY A 11 0.28 -14.24 -2.97
C GLY A 11 -0.05 -14.57 -1.50
N ARG A 12 -0.26 -13.57 -0.63
CA ARG A 12 -0.44 -13.80 0.80
C ARG A 12 -1.75 -14.54 1.08
N ARG A 13 -1.63 -15.74 1.65
CA ARG A 13 -2.76 -16.61 2.01
C ARG A 13 -3.02 -16.66 3.52
N TYR A 14 -1.97 -16.56 4.33
CA TYR A 14 -2.05 -16.67 5.78
C TYR A 14 -1.89 -15.28 6.42
N TYR A 15 -2.88 -14.88 7.21
CA TYR A 15 -2.94 -13.58 7.89
C TYR A 15 -2.95 -13.73 9.42
N GLY A 16 -2.98 -14.96 9.94
CA GLY A 16 -3.18 -15.23 11.36
C GLY A 16 -2.21 -14.47 12.28
N GLU A 17 -0.90 -14.65 12.08
CA GLU A 17 0.14 -13.98 12.87
C GLU A 17 0.00 -12.46 12.80
N TRP A 18 -0.13 -11.92 11.60
CA TRP A 18 -0.27 -10.47 11.40
C TRP A 18 -1.54 -9.91 12.04
N LEU A 19 -2.66 -10.63 11.97
CA LEU A 19 -3.90 -10.23 12.65
C LEU A 19 -3.74 -10.24 14.16
N ASN A 20 -3.01 -11.19 14.73
CA ASN A 20 -2.68 -11.19 16.16
C ASN A 20 -1.83 -9.98 16.55
N ASP A 21 -0.85 -9.62 15.71
CA ASP A 21 0.01 -8.46 15.96
C ASP A 21 -0.77 -7.14 15.94
N ILE A 22 -1.70 -6.97 15.00
CA ILE A 22 -2.45 -5.71 14.84
C ILE A 22 -3.74 -5.65 15.67
N LEU A 23 -4.22 -6.77 16.22
CA LEU A 23 -5.39 -6.85 17.09
C LEU A 23 -5.05 -7.58 18.40
N PRO A 24 -4.12 -7.04 19.21
CA PRO A 24 -3.68 -7.71 20.42
C PRO A 24 -4.85 -7.94 21.38
N GLY A 25 -4.93 -9.16 21.92
CA GLY A 25 -5.96 -9.58 22.87
C GLY A 25 -7.33 -9.93 22.26
N ALA A 26 -7.51 -9.80 20.94
CA ALA A 26 -8.71 -10.30 20.28
C ALA A 26 -8.59 -11.82 20.05
N PRO A 27 -9.53 -12.65 20.54
CA PRO A 27 -9.52 -14.08 20.24
C PRO A 27 -9.62 -14.30 18.73
N LEU A 28 -8.54 -14.84 18.14
CA LEU A 28 -8.42 -15.07 16.71
C LEU A 28 -8.71 -16.53 16.39
N ARG A 29 -9.53 -16.77 15.37
CA ARG A 29 -9.77 -18.10 14.80
C ARG A 29 -9.79 -18.01 13.28
N ALA A 30 -9.00 -18.85 12.64
CA ALA A 30 -9.09 -19.07 11.19
C ALA A 30 -10.35 -19.87 10.86
N LEU A 31 -11.10 -19.40 9.86
CA LEU A 31 -12.28 -20.06 9.31
C LEU A 31 -11.97 -20.72 7.96
N GLU A 32 -11.17 -20.05 7.13
CA GLU A 32 -10.72 -20.55 5.83
C GLU A 32 -9.37 -19.90 5.47
N GLU A 33 -8.46 -20.65 4.83
CA GLU A 33 -7.20 -20.12 4.28
C GLU A 33 -6.93 -20.72 2.89
N GLY A 34 -7.67 -20.22 1.89
CA GLY A 34 -7.72 -20.78 0.55
C GLY A 34 -7.11 -19.91 -0.55
N PRO A 35 -7.05 -20.44 -1.79
CA PRO A 35 -6.48 -19.74 -2.95
C PRO A 35 -7.18 -18.43 -3.33
N LYS A 36 -8.49 -18.30 -3.07
CA LYS A 36 -9.28 -17.10 -3.43
C LYS A 36 -9.78 -16.30 -2.22
N ARG A 37 -9.84 -16.92 -1.04
CA ARG A 37 -10.41 -16.36 0.18
C ARG A 37 -9.62 -16.80 1.41
N SER A 38 -9.38 -15.90 2.35
CA SER A 38 -8.95 -16.22 3.71
C SER A 38 -9.88 -15.50 4.67
N ALA A 39 -10.42 -16.20 5.65
CA ALA A 39 -11.43 -15.67 6.55
C ALA A 39 -11.09 -15.99 8.01
N TYR A 40 -11.33 -15.00 8.88
CA TYR A 40 -11.00 -15.08 10.30
C TYR A 40 -12.10 -14.44 11.14
N THR A 41 -12.27 -14.92 12.37
CA THR A 41 -12.94 -14.16 13.42
C THR A 41 -11.90 -13.58 14.37
N ALA A 42 -12.03 -12.30 14.73
CA ALA A 42 -11.20 -11.63 15.72
C ALA A 42 -12.09 -10.88 16.73
N GLY A 43 -12.40 -11.53 17.86
CA GLY A 43 -13.44 -11.06 18.78
C GLY A 43 -14.82 -10.97 18.10
N ASN A 44 -15.40 -9.78 18.00
CA ASN A 44 -16.71 -9.55 17.35
C ASN A 44 -16.62 -9.18 15.84
N ARG A 45 -15.44 -9.33 15.24
CA ARG A 45 -15.16 -8.98 13.84
C ARG A 45 -15.06 -10.26 12.99
N HIS A 46 -15.63 -10.21 11.80
CA HIS A 46 -15.43 -11.20 10.75
C HIS A 46 -14.61 -10.53 9.63
N ILE A 47 -13.42 -11.05 9.37
CA ILE A 47 -12.44 -10.43 8.45
C ILE A 47 -12.21 -11.37 7.28
N GLU A 48 -12.36 -10.86 6.06
CA GLU A 48 -12.16 -11.61 4.82
C GLU A 48 -11.12 -10.93 3.93
N PHE A 49 -10.15 -11.72 3.46
CA PHE A 49 -9.19 -11.34 2.42
C PHE A 49 -9.56 -12.06 1.13
N LEU A 50 -10.08 -11.32 0.14
CA LEU A 50 -10.57 -11.88 -1.12
C LEU A 50 -9.68 -11.43 -2.27
N VAL A 51 -9.41 -12.33 -3.22
CA VAL A 51 -8.74 -11.97 -4.48
C VAL A 51 -9.72 -11.18 -5.36
N GLY A 52 -9.37 -9.95 -5.72
CA GLY A 52 -10.22 -9.10 -6.57
C GLY A 52 -11.46 -8.61 -5.83
N ALA A 53 -11.31 -8.33 -4.53
CA ALA A 53 -12.41 -7.92 -3.67
C ALA A 53 -13.08 -6.63 -4.17
N ASP A 54 -12.32 -5.72 -4.76
CA ASP A 54 -12.83 -4.47 -5.32
C ASP A 54 -13.71 -4.66 -6.56
N GLY A 55 -13.67 -5.82 -7.21
CA GLY A 55 -14.61 -6.19 -8.28
C GLY A 55 -15.93 -6.79 -7.77
N ILE A 56 -16.01 -7.18 -6.49
CA ILE A 56 -17.15 -7.95 -5.95
C ILE A 56 -17.73 -7.39 -4.64
N ARG A 57 -17.12 -6.34 -4.07
CA ARG A 57 -17.57 -5.66 -2.84
C ARG A 57 -17.48 -4.14 -3.01
N MET A 58 -18.60 -3.46 -2.82
CA MET A 58 -18.71 -2.01 -3.01
C MET A 58 -17.80 -1.25 -2.04
N GLU A 59 -17.76 -1.66 -0.77
CA GLU A 59 -16.93 -1.03 0.26
C GLU A 59 -15.44 -1.15 -0.06
N THR A 60 -15.01 -2.28 -0.63
CA THR A 60 -13.61 -2.48 -1.03
C THR A 60 -13.29 -1.72 -2.32
N ALA A 61 -14.23 -1.64 -3.27
CA ALA A 61 -14.11 -0.81 -4.47
C ALA A 61 -13.93 0.67 -4.09
N LEU A 62 -14.74 1.16 -3.16
CA LEU A 62 -14.65 2.54 -2.67
C LEU A 62 -13.31 2.81 -1.98
N ALA A 63 -12.86 1.91 -1.10
CA ALA A 63 -11.54 2.01 -0.47
C ALA A 63 -10.40 2.02 -1.51
N SER A 64 -10.52 1.19 -2.56
CA SER A 64 -9.58 1.11 -3.68
C SER A 64 -9.51 2.44 -4.46
N MET A 65 -10.66 3.07 -4.72
CA MET A 65 -10.73 4.39 -5.35
C MET A 65 -10.09 5.48 -4.50
N PHE A 66 -10.39 5.52 -3.19
CA PHE A 66 -9.78 6.48 -2.27
C PHE A 66 -8.26 6.32 -2.19
N ALA A 67 -7.77 5.09 -2.08
CA ALA A 67 -6.33 4.81 -2.03
C ALA A 67 -5.61 5.30 -3.30
N LYS A 68 -6.20 5.05 -4.48
CA LYS A 68 -5.66 5.54 -5.77
C LYS A 68 -5.67 7.07 -5.85
N TYR A 69 -6.78 7.70 -5.45
CA TYR A 69 -6.90 9.16 -5.46
C TYR A 69 -5.86 9.83 -4.55
N ILE A 70 -5.69 9.31 -3.33
CA ILE A 70 -4.70 9.82 -2.36
C ILE A 70 -3.29 9.63 -2.91
N ARG A 71 -2.98 8.47 -3.50
CA ARG A 71 -1.68 8.21 -4.14
C ARG A 71 -1.37 9.25 -5.23
N GLU A 72 -2.30 9.50 -6.15
CA GLU A 72 -2.07 10.47 -7.23
C GLU A 72 -1.90 11.90 -6.70
N SER A 73 -2.66 12.26 -5.66
CA SER A 73 -2.52 13.55 -4.99
C SER A 73 -1.15 13.69 -4.32
N ALA A 74 -0.69 12.66 -3.61
CA ALA A 74 0.64 12.63 -3.00
C ALA A 74 1.76 12.71 -4.06
N MET A 75 1.63 11.99 -5.18
CA MET A 75 2.61 12.04 -6.28
C MET A 75 2.69 13.42 -6.94
N LYS A 76 1.56 14.14 -7.08
CA LYS A 76 1.56 15.52 -7.59
C LYS A 76 2.31 16.46 -6.66
N LEU A 77 2.06 16.37 -5.35
CA LEU A 77 2.75 17.17 -4.35
C LEU A 77 4.24 16.84 -4.30
N PHE A 78 4.59 15.55 -4.31
CA PHE A 78 5.96 15.07 -4.33
C PHE A 78 6.74 15.61 -5.54
N ASN A 79 6.19 15.48 -6.75
CA ASN A 79 6.83 16.00 -7.95
C ASN A 79 6.95 17.53 -7.93
N SER A 80 5.90 18.22 -7.46
CA SER A 80 5.92 19.69 -7.34
C SER A 80 7.00 20.18 -6.37
N TRP A 81 7.26 19.42 -5.29
CA TRP A 81 8.32 19.74 -4.34
C TRP A 81 9.72 19.63 -4.97
N TRP A 82 9.94 18.62 -5.80
CA TRP A 82 11.21 18.36 -6.49
C TRP A 82 11.46 19.32 -7.66
N VAL A 83 10.45 19.62 -8.47
CA VAL A 83 10.57 20.57 -9.60
C VAL A 83 11.01 21.96 -9.12
N LYS A 84 10.57 22.39 -7.94
CA LYS A 84 11.02 23.66 -7.32
C LYS A 84 12.49 23.65 -6.88
N ARG A 85 13.07 22.48 -6.63
CA ARG A 85 14.43 22.32 -6.08
C ARG A 85 15.46 21.94 -7.14
N VAL A 86 15.03 21.18 -8.14
CA VAL A 86 15.87 20.74 -9.25
C VAL A 86 15.20 21.22 -10.54
N PRO A 87 15.55 22.43 -11.02
CA PRO A 87 14.99 22.95 -12.26
C PRO A 87 15.20 21.97 -13.43
N GLY A 88 14.14 21.68 -14.18
CA GLY A 88 14.19 20.76 -15.32
C GLY A 88 14.11 19.27 -14.98
N ILE A 89 13.99 18.89 -13.70
CA ILE A 89 13.78 17.48 -13.35
C ILE A 89 12.44 16.98 -13.91
N ARG A 90 12.46 15.79 -14.52
CA ARG A 90 11.25 15.16 -15.00
C ARG A 90 10.47 14.51 -13.85
N PRO A 91 9.13 14.64 -13.79
CA PRO A 91 8.32 13.95 -12.79
C PRO A 91 8.51 12.44 -12.80
N THR A 92 8.27 11.82 -11.65
CA THR A 92 8.29 10.36 -11.46
C THR A 92 6.91 9.85 -11.04
N ALA A 93 6.56 8.64 -11.47
CA ALA A 93 5.45 7.83 -11.00
C ALA A 93 5.87 6.83 -9.89
N GLY A 94 7.16 6.74 -9.58
CA GLY A 94 7.72 5.88 -8.53
C GLY A 94 7.92 4.42 -8.91
N TYR A 95 7.65 4.03 -10.17
CA TYR A 95 7.90 2.66 -10.65
C TYR A 95 9.39 2.38 -10.78
N PRO A 96 9.87 1.12 -10.64
CA PRO A 96 11.30 0.84 -10.48
C PRO A 96 12.24 1.48 -11.52
N GLN A 97 11.92 1.39 -12.82
CA GLN A 97 12.75 1.98 -13.88
C GLN A 97 12.71 3.52 -13.85
N ASP A 98 11.50 4.06 -13.69
CA ASP A 98 11.23 5.49 -13.61
C ASP A 98 11.86 6.14 -12.37
N ALA A 99 11.75 5.50 -11.21
CA ALA A 99 12.35 5.90 -9.95
C ALA A 99 13.88 5.87 -10.00
N ARG A 100 14.50 4.86 -10.64
CA ARG A 100 15.97 4.83 -10.84
C ARG A 100 16.45 6.04 -11.63
N ARG A 101 15.76 6.39 -12.71
CA ARG A 101 16.08 7.62 -13.47
C ARG A 101 15.92 8.86 -12.59
N PHE A 102 14.80 8.99 -11.88
CA PHE A 102 14.56 10.13 -11.01
C PHE A 102 15.64 10.31 -9.95
N ILE A 103 16.09 9.22 -9.32
CA ILE A 103 17.18 9.24 -8.34
C ILE A 103 18.51 9.65 -9.00
N ALA A 104 18.79 9.19 -10.22
CA ALA A 104 19.98 9.59 -10.95
C ALA A 104 19.97 11.10 -11.27
N ASP A 105 18.82 11.64 -11.69
CA ASP A 105 18.65 13.08 -11.96
C ASP A 105 18.88 13.91 -10.67
N ILE A 106 18.32 13.48 -9.54
CA ILE A 106 18.55 14.13 -8.22
C ILE A 106 20.03 14.10 -7.83
N LYS A 107 20.71 12.96 -8.03
CA LYS A 107 22.14 12.80 -7.74
C LYS A 107 22.99 13.72 -8.62
N ALA A 108 22.70 13.79 -9.91
CA ALA A 108 23.41 14.68 -10.84
C ALA A 108 23.25 16.15 -10.45
N ALA A 109 22.07 16.52 -9.95
CA ALA A 109 21.79 17.85 -9.41
C ALA A 109 22.37 18.12 -8.01
N LYS A 110 23.08 17.15 -7.41
CA LYS A 110 23.59 17.21 -6.03
C LYS A 110 22.52 17.56 -4.99
N ALA A 111 21.29 17.10 -5.22
CA ALA A 111 20.11 17.42 -4.41
C ALA A 111 19.61 16.24 -3.56
N MET A 112 20.45 15.21 -3.36
CA MET A 112 20.10 14.08 -2.51
C MET A 112 19.84 14.54 -1.07
N PRO A 113 18.78 14.06 -0.41
CA PRO A 113 18.56 14.34 1.01
C PRO A 113 19.65 13.70 1.85
N GLU A 114 19.93 14.31 3.01
CA GLU A 114 20.88 13.78 4.00
C GLU A 114 20.52 12.36 4.44
N ASN A 115 19.23 12.09 4.61
CA ASN A 115 18.71 10.75 4.85
C ASN A 115 18.07 10.18 3.56
N PRO A 116 18.74 9.25 2.85
CA PRO A 116 18.20 8.65 1.63
C PRO A 116 16.90 7.87 1.83
N ASP A 117 16.62 7.39 3.04
CA ASP A 117 15.46 6.53 3.31
C ASP A 117 14.14 7.31 3.30
N THR A 118 14.19 8.65 3.37
CA THR A 118 13.02 9.51 3.14
C THR A 118 12.60 9.56 1.67
N LEU A 119 13.46 9.09 0.76
CA LEU A 119 13.23 9.07 -0.68
C LEU A 119 13.17 7.64 -1.24
N ILE A 120 13.98 6.72 -0.68
CA ILE A 120 14.18 5.37 -1.19
C ILE A 120 13.76 4.37 -0.12
N ARG A 121 12.64 3.68 -0.36
CA ARG A 121 12.27 2.53 0.45
C ARG A 121 13.10 1.32 0.04
N ARG A 122 13.98 0.87 0.94
CA ARG A 122 14.66 -0.42 0.82
C ARG A 122 13.72 -1.50 1.32
N LEU A 123 13.51 -2.52 0.50
CA LEU A 123 12.75 -3.73 0.86
C LEU A 123 13.71 -4.78 1.40
#